data_AF-A0A2V2RH65-F1
#
_entry.id   AF-A0A2V2RH65-F1
#
_cell.length_a   1.000
_cell.length_b   1.000
_cell.length_c   1.000
_cell.angle_alpha   90.00
_cell.angle_beta   90.00
_cell.angle_gamma   90.00
#
_symmetry.space_group_name_H-M   'P 1'
#
loop_
_entity.id
_entity.type
_entity.pdbx_description
1 polymer ?
#
loop_
_entity_poly.entity_id
_entity_poly.type
_entity_poly.pdbx_seq_one_letter_code
_entity_poly.pdbx_strand_id
1 'polypeptide(L)'
;MRYQLELFESTWPPVISSLTEQAHHLADILGLDHDLAVLEDLVANECSNCCKPDEIELLHALITQRRTELQREALETGPKLFAETSKQFSNRVSGYWKTWEHPPTVRVAA
;
A
#
# COMPACT_ATOMS: atom_id res chain seq x y z
N MET A 1 -2.72 -8.73 -0.92
CA MET A 1 -1.71 -8.56 0.15
C MET A 1 -2.33 -8.07 1.46
N ARG A 2 -2.90 -6.87 1.57
CA ARG A 2 -3.43 -6.31 2.85
C ARG A 2 -4.35 -7.28 3.63
N TYR A 3 -5.48 -7.69 3.04
CA TYR A 3 -6.43 -8.61 3.68
C TYR A 3 -5.82 -9.97 4.06
N GLN A 4 -4.76 -10.40 3.37
CA GLN A 4 -4.08 -11.66 3.67
C GLN A 4 -3.18 -11.53 4.89
N LEU A 5 -2.59 -10.34 5.12
CA LEU A 5 -1.75 -10.06 6.28
C LEU A 5 -2.56 -9.93 7.57
N GLU A 6 -3.74 -9.31 7.50
CA GLU A 6 -4.67 -9.17 8.64
C GLU A 6 -5.00 -10.53 9.27
N LEU A 7 -5.07 -11.61 8.48
CA LEU A 7 -5.32 -12.96 8.98
C LEU A 7 -4.19 -13.50 9.89
N PHE A 8 -2.95 -13.03 9.70
CA PHE A 8 -1.78 -13.50 10.44
C PHE A 8 -1.39 -12.58 11.60
N GLU A 9 -2.16 -11.53 11.87
CA GLU A 9 -1.81 -10.50 12.85
C GLU A 9 -1.57 -11.08 14.25
N SER A 10 -2.32 -12.11 14.62
CA SER A 10 -2.18 -12.81 15.91
C SER A 10 -0.88 -13.61 16.07
N THR A 11 -0.17 -13.93 14.98
CA THR A 11 1.04 -14.78 15.02
C THR A 11 2.26 -14.06 15.55
N TRP A 12 2.42 -12.78 15.21
CA TRP A 12 3.45 -11.88 15.73
C TRP A 12 2.98 -10.42 15.53
N PRO A 13 2.12 -9.90 16.42
CA PRO A 13 1.45 -8.61 16.20
C PRO A 13 2.41 -7.44 15.94
N PRO A 14 3.48 -7.22 16.73
CA PRO A 14 4.44 -6.14 16.46
C PRO A 14 5.00 -6.08 15.03
N VAL A 15 5.18 -7.24 14.36
CA VAL A 15 5.75 -7.30 13.01
C VAL A 15 4.67 -7.25 11.95
N ILE A 16 3.60 -8.03 12.13
CA ILE A 16 2.55 -8.16 11.11
C ILE A 16 1.70 -6.89 11.04
N SER A 17 1.32 -6.26 12.16
CA SER A 17 0.54 -5.02 12.15
C SER A 17 1.28 -3.90 11.43
N SER A 18 2.58 -3.71 11.72
CA SER A 18 3.40 -2.69 11.04
C SER A 18 3.54 -2.95 9.54
N LEU A 19 3.60 -4.22 9.12
CA LEU A 19 3.64 -4.57 7.71
C LEU A 19 2.30 -4.31 7.02
N THR A 20 1.19 -4.64 7.69
CA THR A 20 -0.17 -4.36 7.22
C THR A 20 -0.42 -2.87 7.04
N GLU A 21 -0.01 -2.04 8.01
CA GLU A 21 -0.13 -0.58 7.94
C GLU A 21 0.63 0.00 6.74
N GLN A 22 1.89 -0.41 6.53
CA GLN A 22 2.68 0.03 5.38
C GLN A 22 2.09 -0.42 4.05
N ALA A 23 1.58 -1.65 3.98
CA ALA A 23 0.92 -2.17 2.78
C ALA A 23 -0.41 -1.46 2.51
N HIS A 24 -1.17 -1.10 3.55
CA HIS A 24 -2.39 -0.33 3.44
C HIS A 24 -2.11 1.08 2.92
N HIS A 25 -1.16 1.77 3.53
CA HIS A 25 -0.75 3.11 3.12
C HIS A 25 -0.31 3.14 1.65
N LEU A 26 0.53 2.20 1.23
CA LEU A 26 0.96 2.10 -0.16
C LEU A 26 -0.22 1.84 -1.11
N ALA A 27 -1.18 1.01 -0.72
CA ALA A 27 -2.38 0.75 -1.53
C ALA A 27 -3.26 2.00 -1.65
N ASP A 28 -3.41 2.78 -0.57
CA ASP A 28 -4.23 3.98 -0.55
C ASP A 28 -3.64 5.08 -1.46
N ILE A 29 -2.33 5.32 -1.39
CA ILE A 29 -1.69 6.34 -2.24
C ILE A 29 -1.68 5.95 -3.72
N LEU A 30 -1.51 4.66 -4.04
CA LEU A 30 -1.60 4.16 -5.42
C LEU A 30 -3.04 4.19 -5.94
N GLY A 31 -4.01 3.90 -5.09
CA GLY A 31 -5.44 4.04 -5.41
C GLY A 31 -5.79 5.48 -5.75
N LEU A 32 -5.34 6.43 -4.92
CA LEU A 32 -5.59 7.86 -5.16
C LEU A 32 -4.89 8.37 -6.43
N ASP A 33 -3.66 7.93 -6.74
CA ASP A 33 -3.01 8.28 -8.02
C ASP A 33 -3.83 7.78 -9.22
N HIS A 34 -4.35 6.55 -9.13
CA HIS A 34 -5.20 5.97 -10.16
C HIS A 34 -6.51 6.74 -10.32
N ASP A 35 -7.20 7.05 -9.23
CA ASP A 35 -8.46 7.81 -9.25
C ASP A 35 -8.25 9.20 -9.89
N LEU A 36 -7.12 9.84 -9.61
CA LEU A 36 -6.75 11.12 -10.23
C LEU A 36 -6.46 10.97 -11.74
N ALA A 37 -5.84 9.87 -12.17
CA ALA A 37 -5.65 9.56 -13.58
C ALA A 37 -6.98 9.36 -14.31
N VAL A 38 -7.93 8.69 -13.66
CA VAL A 38 -9.29 8.48 -14.19
C VAL A 38 -10.04 9.81 -14.26
N LEU A 39 -9.93 10.66 -13.23
CA LEU A 39 -10.53 11.99 -13.24
C LEU A 39 -10.00 12.86 -14.38
N GLU A 40 -8.68 12.85 -14.60
CA GLU A 40 -8.03 13.55 -15.72
C GLU A 40 -8.61 13.13 -17.08
N ASP A 41 -8.75 11.82 -17.31
CA ASP A 41 -9.31 11.27 -18.53
C ASP A 41 -10.81 11.63 -18.70
N LEU A 42 -11.59 11.55 -17.63
CA LEU A 42 -13.01 11.95 -17.64
C LEU A 42 -13.18 13.43 -17.99
N VAL A 43 -12.36 14.32 -17.40
CA VAL A 43 -12.43 15.75 -17.69
C VAL A 43 -12.08 16.04 -19.15
N ALA A 44 -11.04 15.39 -19.67
CA ALA A 44 -10.59 15.57 -21.05
C ALA A 44 -11.66 15.11 -22.07
N ASN A 45 -12.31 13.98 -21.80
CA ASN A 45 -13.23 13.33 -22.75
C ASN A 45 -14.68 13.81 -22.62
N GLU A 46 -15.13 14.14 -21.40
CA GLU A 46 -16.56 14.36 -21.13
C GLU A 46 -16.89 15.83 -20.80
N CYS A 47 -15.91 16.63 -20.34
CA CYS A 47 -16.18 17.99 -19.86
C CYS A 47 -15.74 19.16 -20.74
N SER A 48 -15.45 18.90 -22.02
CA SER A 48 -15.13 19.93 -23.02
C SER A 48 -16.23 21.01 -23.15
N ASN A 49 -17.48 20.70 -22.77
CA ASN A 49 -18.62 21.63 -22.84
C ASN A 49 -19.15 22.09 -21.46
N CYS A 50 -18.68 21.50 -20.34
CA CYS A 50 -19.15 21.88 -18.98
C CYS A 50 -18.34 23.03 -18.37
N CYS A 51 -17.06 23.13 -18.73
CA CYS A 51 -16.07 23.91 -18.01
C CYS A 51 -15.36 24.89 -18.93
N LYS A 52 -14.84 25.98 -18.36
CA LYS A 52 -14.01 26.91 -19.13
C LYS A 52 -12.63 26.28 -19.37
N PRO A 53 -11.97 26.60 -20.49
CA PRO A 53 -10.61 26.12 -20.77
C PRO A 53 -9.62 26.37 -19.60
N ASP A 54 -9.66 27.57 -19.01
CA ASP A 54 -8.78 27.94 -17.89
C ASP A 54 -9.03 27.10 -16.63
N GLU A 55 -10.28 26.66 -16.39
CA GLU A 55 -10.64 25.81 -15.25
C GLU A 55 -10.13 24.38 -15.46
N ILE A 56 -10.19 23.88 -16.70
CA ILE A 56 -9.65 22.56 -17.08
C ILE A 56 -8.13 22.56 -16.95
N GLU A 57 -7.45 23.61 -17.42
CA GLU A 57 -6.00 23.74 -17.32
C GLU A 57 -5.55 23.81 -15.85
N LEU A 58 -6.24 24.59 -15.01
CA LEU A 58 -5.96 24.64 -13.58
C LEU A 58 -6.15 23.29 -12.91
N LEU A 59 -7.25 22.59 -13.21
CA LEU A 59 -7.52 21.26 -12.66
C LEU A 59 -6.44 20.26 -13.08
N HIS A 60 -6.04 20.24 -14.35
CA HIS A 60 -4.98 19.39 -14.85
C HIS A 60 -3.65 19.66 -14.14
N ALA A 61 -3.29 20.93 -13.92
CA ALA A 61 -2.08 21.29 -13.18
C ALA A 61 -2.12 20.77 -11.73
N LEU A 62 -3.25 20.91 -11.03
CA LEU A 62 -3.45 20.42 -9.67
C LEU A 62 -3.37 18.88 -9.60
N ILE A 63 -4.01 18.18 -10.55
CA ILE A 63 -3.95 16.73 -10.68
C ILE A 63 -2.49 16.29 -10.88
N THR A 64 -1.79 16.89 -11.84
CA THR A 64 -0.40 16.55 -12.17
C THR A 64 0.51 16.71 -10.95
N GLN A 65 0.37 17.82 -10.23
CA GLN A 65 1.14 18.06 -9.01
C GLN A 65 0.87 16.96 -7.98
N ARG A 66 -0.42 16.69 -7.69
CA ARG A 66 -0.79 15.72 -6.66
C ARG A 66 -0.35 14.31 -7.00
N ARG A 67 -0.50 13.88 -8.26
CA ARG A 67 -0.04 12.57 -8.74
C ARG A 67 1.48 12.43 -8.61
N THR A 68 2.24 13.47 -8.94
CA THR A 68 3.70 13.46 -8.77
C THR A 68 4.10 13.24 -7.31
N GLU A 69 3.42 13.89 -6.36
CA GLU A 69 3.66 13.71 -4.92
C GLU A 69 3.39 12.26 -4.47
N LEU A 70 2.24 11.70 -4.87
CA LEU A 70 1.83 10.33 -4.53
C LEU A 70 2.78 9.29 -5.13
N GLN A 71 3.17 9.46 -6.39
CA GLN A 71 4.10 8.57 -7.08
C GLN A 71 5.49 8.61 -6.42
N ARG A 72 5.98 9.79 -6.02
CA ARG A 72 7.25 9.91 -5.28
C ARG A 72 7.20 9.12 -3.97
N GLU A 73 6.11 9.23 -3.23
CA GLU A 73 5.92 8.51 -1.98
C GLU A 73 5.80 6.98 -2.18
N ALA A 74 5.09 6.54 -3.21
CA ALA A 74 4.99 5.14 -3.58
C ALA A 74 6.35 4.55 -3.99
N LEU A 75 7.15 5.30 -4.75
CA LEU A 75 8.50 4.90 -5.14
C LEU A 75 9.49 4.88 -3.96
N GLU A 76 9.23 5.65 -2.90
CA GLU A 76 10.04 5.63 -1.69
C GLU A 76 9.73 4.42 -0.78
N THR A 77 8.47 4.01 -0.71
CA THR A 77 7.98 2.99 0.24
C THR A 77 7.85 1.60 -0.38
N GLY A 78 7.42 1.51 -1.64
CA GLY A 78 7.22 0.25 -2.37
C GLY A 78 8.44 -0.67 -2.39
N PRO A 79 9.65 -0.20 -2.76
CA PRO A 79 10.85 -1.03 -2.76
C PRO A 79 11.21 -1.59 -1.39
N LYS A 80 10.90 -0.86 -0.30
CA LYS A 80 11.13 -1.33 1.07
C LYS A 80 10.15 -2.46 1.41
N LEU A 81 8.88 -2.29 1.05
CA LEU A 81 7.82 -3.27 1.31
C LEU A 81 8.01 -4.57 0.51
N PHE A 82 8.49 -4.47 -0.73
CA PHE A 82 8.69 -5.61 -1.64
C PHE A 82 10.17 -6.02 -1.78
N ALA A 83 11.01 -5.67 -0.81
CA ALA A 83 12.44 -5.99 -0.83
C ALA A 83 12.72 -7.51 -0.80
N GLU A 84 11.82 -8.29 -0.18
CA GLU A 84 11.92 -9.74 -0.11
C GLU A 84 11.17 -10.42 -1.27
N THR A 85 11.69 -11.55 -1.75
CA THR A 85 10.95 -12.37 -2.72
C THR A 85 9.72 -12.98 -2.05
N SER A 86 8.68 -13.27 -2.85
CA SER A 86 7.45 -13.90 -2.34
C SER A 86 7.72 -15.23 -1.60
N LYS A 87 8.76 -15.98 -2.00
CA LYS A 87 9.15 -17.22 -1.32
C LYS A 87 9.76 -16.95 0.07
N GLN A 88 10.60 -15.93 0.19
CA GLN A 88 11.19 -15.54 1.48
C GLN A 88 10.11 -15.04 2.43
N PHE A 89 9.21 -14.19 1.94
CA PHE A 89 8.06 -13.71 2.70
C PHE A 89 7.19 -14.85 3.22
N SER A 90 6.74 -15.76 2.34
CA SER A 90 5.90 -16.89 2.74
C SER A 90 6.59 -17.81 3.75
N ASN A 91 7.90 -18.05 3.61
CA ASN A 91 8.67 -18.84 4.57
C ASN A 91 8.72 -18.14 5.95
N ARG A 92 8.92 -16.82 5.98
CA ARG A 92 8.96 -16.01 7.20
C ARG A 92 7.63 -16.06 7.93
N VAL A 93 6.52 -15.81 7.22
CA VAL A 93 5.15 -15.87 7.80
C VAL A 93 4.81 -17.30 8.26
N SER A 94 5.18 -18.33 7.49
CA SER A 94 5.00 -19.73 7.91
C SER A 94 5.77 -20.06 9.20
N GLY A 95 6.94 -19.47 9.39
CA GLY A 95 7.70 -19.58 10.64
C GLY A 95 6.91 -19.03 11.83
N TYR A 96 6.36 -17.82 11.70
CA TYR A 96 5.55 -17.18 12.75
C TYR A 96 4.31 -18.02 13.09
N TRP A 97 3.62 -18.52 12.06
CA TRP A 97 2.48 -19.40 12.23
C TRP A 97 2.83 -20.66 13.04
N LYS A 98 3.90 -21.37 12.68
CA LYS A 98 4.32 -22.60 13.38
C LYS A 98 4.70 -22.34 14.84
N THR A 99 5.37 -21.22 15.12
CA THR A 99 5.73 -20.86 16.50
C THR A 99 4.52 -20.42 17.31
N TRP A 100 3.51 -19.83 16.68
CA TRP A 100 2.25 -19.49 17.31
C TRP A 100 1.41 -20.73 17.60
N GLU A 101 1.35 -21.68 16.67
CA GLU A 101 0.65 -22.97 16.81
C GLU A 101 1.33 -23.90 17.85
N HIS A 102 2.66 -23.87 17.91
CA HIS A 102 3.48 -24.66 18.83
C HIS A 102 4.48 -23.75 19.57
N PRO A 103 4.03 -23.02 20.60
CA PRO A 103 4.89 -22.13 21.35
C PRO A 103 6.03 -22.91 22.01
N PRO A 104 7.29 -22.43 21.93
CA PRO A 104 8.42 -23.12 22.52
C PRO A 104 8.23 -23.21 24.04
N THR A 105 8.40 -24.41 24.60
CA THR A 105 8.44 -24.60 26.05
C THR A 105 9.73 -23.98 26.59
N VAL A 106 9.62 -22.79 27.19
CA VAL A 106 10.71 -22.16 27.93
C VAL A 106 10.95 -22.99 29.19
N ARG A 107 12.03 -23.79 29.20
CA ARG A 107 12.53 -24.38 30.44
C ARG A 107 13.32 -23.32 31.18
N VAL A 108 12.71 -22.75 32.23
CA VAL A 108 13.43 -21.96 33.22
C VAL A 108 14.28 -22.94 34.03
N ALA A 109 15.61 -22.86 33.90
CA ALA A 109 16.51 -23.58 34.78
C ALA A 109 16.43 -22.94 36.18
N ALA A 110 16.00 -23.74 37.16
CA ALA A 110 15.98 -23.38 38.58
C ALA A 110 17.37 -23.56 39.21
#